data_AF-A0A1I8CHB4-F1
#
_entry.id   AF-A0A1I8CHB4-F1
#
_cell.length_a   1.000
_cell.length_b   1.000
_cell.length_c   1.000
_cell.angle_alpha   90.00
_cell.angle_beta   90.00
_cell.angle_gamma   90.00
#
_symmetry.space_group_name_H-M   'P 1'
#
loop_
_entity.id
_entity.type
_entity.pdbx_description
1 polymer ?
#
loop_
_entity_poly.entity_id
_entity_poly.type
_entity_poly.pdbx_seq_one_letter_code
_entity_poly.pdbx_strand_id
1 'polypeptide(L)'
;MVTGVLDVLNMVVSALSSAIFALKGTFYCQFPTFIFVLGSIGVGIWVSTCFLVSVLAVNRILEMSKPALGEMLFEGKKTLYWILFGLTLGFLAGMFTPPVLWNPFVASWLFDPYHGFDQIPNHDFENIFHSINNIGTAACQIILYFLFIGSYLAKTSLPPNVSHVSRPISKTTIRLYIQTILICTITAFTALIHVFMQFISVPGWLFVTAQVCWILVHGFPGCVFLVVSKTLRRKILRKLGTFNAINASST
;
A
#
# COMPACT_ATOMS: atom_id res chain seq x y z
N MET A 1 3.46 12.82 -3.71
CA MET A 1 2.91 12.91 -5.08
C MET A 1 3.16 11.62 -5.84
N VAL A 2 4.42 11.16 -5.95
CA VAL A 2 4.77 9.91 -6.65
C VAL A 2 4.03 8.69 -6.09
N THR A 3 4.01 8.50 -4.77
CA THR A 3 3.27 7.41 -4.11
C THR A 3 1.78 7.41 -4.46
N GLY A 4 1.14 8.59 -4.51
CA GLY A 4 -0.27 8.70 -4.90
C GLY A 4 -0.54 8.37 -6.37
N VAL A 5 0.44 8.55 -7.26
CA VAL A 5 0.34 8.09 -8.65
C VAL A 5 0.41 6.56 -8.69
N LEU A 6 1.32 5.95 -7.94
CA LEU A 6 1.38 4.48 -7.83
C LEU A 6 0.09 3.90 -7.27
N ASP A 7 -0.49 4.52 -6.25
CA ASP A 7 -1.75 4.08 -5.67
C ASP A 7 -2.89 4.10 -6.70
N VAL A 8 -3.00 5.17 -7.49
CA VAL A 8 -4.01 5.28 -8.55
C VAL A 8 -3.78 4.24 -9.65
N LEU A 9 -2.53 4.05 -10.08
CA LEU A 9 -2.19 3.04 -11.09
C LEU A 9 -2.51 1.62 -10.59
N ASN A 10 -2.21 1.32 -9.33
CA ASN A 10 -2.54 0.02 -8.77
C ASN A 10 -4.06 -0.19 -8.69
N MET A 11 -4.84 0.84 -8.37
CA MET A 11 -6.30 0.75 -8.35
C MET A 11 -6.90 0.41 -9.72
N VAL A 12 -6.24 0.78 -10.83
CA VAL A 12 -6.66 0.33 -12.16
C VAL A 12 -6.54 -1.18 -12.29
N VAL A 13 -5.48 -1.78 -11.76
CA VAL A 13 -5.26 -3.23 -11.77
C VAL A 13 -6.16 -3.92 -10.75
N SER A 14 -6.01 -3.59 -9.47
CA SER A 14 -6.60 -4.36 -8.38
C SER A 14 -8.08 -4.09 -8.13
N ALA A 15 -8.61 -2.93 -8.54
CA ALA A 15 -10.03 -2.64 -8.40
C ALA A 15 -10.76 -2.67 -9.75
N LEU A 16 -10.41 -1.76 -10.66
CA LEU A 16 -11.19 -1.56 -11.90
C LEU A 16 -11.12 -2.79 -12.83
N SER A 17 -9.91 -3.27 -13.12
CA SER A 17 -9.74 -4.43 -14.01
C SER A 17 -10.32 -5.70 -13.37
N SER A 18 -10.00 -5.96 -12.09
CA SER A 18 -10.59 -7.07 -11.34
C SER A 18 -12.12 -7.06 -11.37
N ALA A 19 -12.76 -5.91 -11.16
CA ALA A 19 -14.22 -5.81 -11.18
C ALA A 19 -14.80 -6.10 -12.56
N ILE A 20 -14.20 -5.57 -13.63
CA ILE A 20 -14.64 -5.82 -15.01
C ILE A 20 -14.50 -7.31 -15.35
N PHE A 21 -13.35 -7.92 -15.00
CA PHE A 21 -13.10 -9.33 -15.27
C PHE A 21 -14.02 -10.25 -14.48
N ALA A 22 -14.30 -9.93 -13.21
CA ALA A 22 -15.23 -10.67 -12.38
C ALA A 22 -16.67 -10.61 -12.94
N LEU A 23 -17.15 -9.42 -13.31
CA LEU A 23 -18.50 -9.25 -13.86
C LEU A 23 -18.70 -9.95 -15.20
N LYS A 24 -17.66 -10.02 -16.04
CA LYS A 24 -17.71 -10.67 -17.35
C LYS A 24 -17.35 -12.16 -17.31
N GLY A 25 -16.89 -12.68 -16.17
CA GLY A 25 -16.32 -14.04 -16.09
C GLY A 25 -15.13 -14.22 -17.03
N THR A 26 -14.25 -13.21 -17.12
CA THR A 26 -13.12 -13.22 -18.06
C THR A 26 -12.07 -14.26 -17.67
N PHE A 27 -11.66 -15.08 -18.64
CA PHE A 27 -10.57 -16.05 -18.49
C PHE A 27 -9.27 -15.49 -19.07
N TYR A 28 -8.12 -15.96 -18.56
CA TYR A 28 -6.79 -15.58 -19.06
C TYR A 28 -6.67 -15.70 -20.59
N CYS A 29 -7.15 -16.82 -21.15
CA CYS A 29 -7.04 -17.14 -22.57
C CYS A 29 -7.77 -16.17 -23.51
N GLN A 30 -8.72 -15.37 -23.01
CA GLN A 30 -9.42 -14.38 -23.84
C GLN A 30 -8.56 -13.15 -24.13
N PHE A 31 -7.75 -12.72 -23.16
CA PHE A 31 -6.89 -11.53 -23.26
C PHE A 31 -5.51 -11.76 -22.62
N PRO A 32 -4.73 -12.74 -23.09
CA PRO A 32 -3.55 -13.23 -22.37
C PRO A 32 -2.49 -12.15 -22.20
N THR A 33 -2.15 -11.41 -23.28
CA THR A 33 -1.16 -10.33 -23.22
C THR A 33 -1.58 -9.21 -22.28
N PHE A 34 -2.87 -8.84 -22.31
CA PHE A 34 -3.38 -7.75 -21.47
C PHE A 34 -3.35 -8.13 -19.99
N ILE A 35 -3.82 -9.33 -19.65
CA ILE A 35 -3.83 -9.83 -18.26
C ILE A 35 -2.40 -10.03 -17.76
N PHE A 36 -1.50 -10.56 -18.58
CA PHE A 36 -0.08 -10.70 -18.23
C PHE A 36 0.56 -9.34 -17.89
N VAL A 37 0.38 -8.33 -18.75
CA VAL A 37 0.94 -6.99 -18.55
C VAL A 37 0.36 -6.34 -17.28
N LEU A 38 -0.95 -6.43 -17.06
CA LEU A 38 -1.58 -5.92 -15.84
C LEU A 38 -1.04 -6.62 -14.59
N GLY A 39 -0.85 -7.94 -14.66
CA GLY A 39 -0.24 -8.74 -13.60
C GLY A 39 1.18 -8.30 -13.24
N SER A 40 2.03 -8.12 -14.25
CA SER A 40 3.40 -7.62 -14.09
C SER A 40 3.43 -6.23 -13.46
N ILE A 41 2.56 -5.32 -13.90
CA ILE A 41 2.41 -3.99 -13.33
C ILE A 41 1.97 -4.09 -11.87
N GLY A 42 1.00 -4.95 -11.56
CA GLY A 42 0.53 -5.21 -10.20
C GLY A 42 1.65 -5.65 -9.26
N VAL A 43 2.45 -6.65 -9.66
CA VAL A 43 3.61 -7.12 -8.88
C VAL A 43 4.63 -6.00 -8.67
N GLY A 44 4.96 -5.25 -9.72
CA GLY A 44 5.96 -4.19 -9.61
C GLY A 44 5.53 -3.03 -8.71
N ILE A 45 4.26 -2.61 -8.80
CA ILE A 45 3.72 -1.57 -7.91
C ILE A 45 3.62 -2.08 -6.48
N TRP A 46 3.23 -3.34 -6.27
CA TRP A 46 3.15 -3.95 -4.95
C TRP A 46 4.52 -3.93 -4.24
N VAL A 47 5.57 -4.42 -4.90
CA VAL A 47 6.93 -4.43 -4.35
C VAL A 47 7.43 -3.01 -4.05
N SER A 48 7.19 -2.06 -4.96
CA SER A 48 7.50 -0.64 -4.71
C SER A 48 6.80 -0.14 -3.44
N THR A 49 5.53 -0.48 -3.29
CA THR A 49 4.68 0.01 -2.19
C THR A 49 5.11 -0.56 -0.85
N CYS A 50 5.43 -1.85 -0.78
CA CYS A 50 5.95 -2.50 0.42
C CYS A 50 7.19 -1.77 0.97
N PHE A 51 8.12 -1.41 0.09
CA PHE A 51 9.31 -0.64 0.46
C PHE A 51 8.96 0.78 0.92
N LEU A 52 8.17 1.51 0.13
CA LEU A 52 7.84 2.91 0.40
C LEU A 52 7.01 3.10 1.67
N VAL A 53 6.13 2.15 2.00
CA VAL A 53 5.36 2.15 3.25
C VAL A 53 6.28 1.95 4.44
N SER A 54 7.28 1.06 4.34
CA SER A 54 8.30 0.87 5.38
C SER A 54 9.14 2.13 5.59
N VAL A 55 9.58 2.78 4.50
CA VAL A 55 10.30 4.06 4.55
C VAL A 55 9.43 5.15 5.21
N LEU A 56 8.15 5.21 4.86
CA LEU A 56 7.20 6.17 5.44
C LEU A 56 7.07 5.97 6.95
N ALA A 57 6.97 4.73 7.43
CA ALA A 57 6.93 4.40 8.85
C ALA A 57 8.21 4.83 9.58
N VAL A 58 9.39 4.56 9.02
CA VAL A 58 10.66 5.05 9.58
C VAL A 58 10.68 6.58 9.68
N ASN A 59 10.26 7.27 8.62
CA ASN A 59 10.17 8.73 8.63
C ASN A 59 9.28 9.26 9.77
N ARG A 60 8.13 8.62 10.02
CA ARG A 60 7.25 8.99 11.14
C ARG A 60 7.91 8.68 12.49
N ILE A 61 8.52 7.51 12.66
CA ILE A 61 9.18 7.19 13.94
C ILE A 61 10.29 8.20 14.25
N LEU A 62 11.07 8.61 13.25
CA LEU A 62 12.16 9.60 13.42
C LEU A 62 11.64 11.01 13.71
N GLU A 63 10.57 11.44 13.04
CA GLU A 63 9.92 12.73 13.31
C GLU A 63 9.47 12.84 14.78
N MET A 64 9.11 11.73 15.43
CA MET A 64 8.70 11.71 16.84
C MET A 64 9.89 11.56 17.78
N SER A 65 10.82 10.66 17.45
CA SER A 65 11.90 10.24 18.35
C SER A 65 13.13 11.14 18.25
N LYS A 66 13.61 11.37 17.03
CA LYS A 66 14.88 12.02 16.72
C LYS A 66 14.76 12.88 15.45
N PRO A 67 14.14 14.07 15.53
CA PRO A 67 13.88 14.93 14.37
C PRO A 67 15.14 15.23 13.54
N ALA A 68 16.28 15.48 14.19
CA ALA A 68 17.55 15.74 13.52
C ALA A 68 18.01 14.58 12.60
N LEU A 69 17.76 13.33 13.01
CA LEU A 69 18.08 12.17 12.17
C LEU A 69 17.08 12.03 11.01
N GLY A 70 15.82 12.40 11.26
CA GLY A 70 14.79 12.48 10.22
C GLY A 70 15.15 13.49 9.13
N GLU A 71 15.57 14.69 9.51
CA GLU A 71 16.06 15.71 8.57
C GLU A 71 17.29 15.21 7.80
N MET A 72 18.25 14.59 8.50
CA MET A 72 19.43 14.03 7.85
C MET A 72 19.08 13.01 6.76
N LEU A 73 18.06 12.17 6.94
CA LEU A 73 17.69 11.08 6.03
C LEU A 73 16.64 11.44 4.98
N PHE A 74 15.72 12.36 5.29
CA PHE A 74 14.53 12.63 4.47
C PHE A 74 14.42 14.07 3.94
N GLU A 75 15.26 14.99 4.39
CA GLU A 75 15.13 16.38 3.96
C GLU A 75 15.47 16.59 2.47
N GLY A 76 14.67 17.45 1.83
CA GLY A 76 14.87 17.90 0.46
C GLY A 76 14.88 16.76 -0.56
N LYS A 77 15.94 16.68 -1.35
CA LYS A 77 16.08 15.71 -2.45
C LYS A 77 16.35 14.28 -1.96
N LYS A 78 16.69 14.08 -0.68
CA LYS A 78 17.05 12.74 -0.16
C LYS A 78 15.86 11.78 -0.16
N THR A 79 14.67 12.29 0.14
CA THR A 79 13.42 11.51 0.00
C THR A 79 13.23 10.98 -1.44
N LEU A 80 13.68 11.71 -2.46
CA LEU A 80 13.58 11.24 -3.85
C LEU A 80 14.45 10.01 -4.09
N TYR A 81 15.62 9.88 -3.46
CA TYR A 81 16.45 8.68 -3.60
C TYR A 81 15.76 7.44 -3.05
N TRP A 82 15.10 7.55 -1.90
CA TRP A 82 14.28 6.46 -1.35
C TRP A 82 13.13 6.08 -2.28
N ILE A 83 12.47 7.08 -2.86
CA ILE A 83 11.38 6.85 -3.82
C ILE A 83 11.90 6.15 -5.08
N LEU A 84 12.96 6.65 -5.68
CA LEU A 84 13.57 6.08 -6.88
C LEU A 84 14.07 4.66 -6.62
N PHE A 85 14.67 4.41 -5.46
CA PHE A 85 15.10 3.07 -5.09
C PHE A 85 13.92 2.09 -5.01
N GLY A 86 12.83 2.47 -4.33
CA GLY A 86 11.62 1.65 -4.28
C GLY A 86 11.00 1.39 -5.66
N LEU A 87 10.95 2.41 -6.52
CA LEU A 87 10.48 2.27 -7.90
C LEU A 87 11.36 1.34 -8.73
N THR A 88 12.68 1.44 -8.58
CA THR A 88 13.62 0.54 -9.27
C THR A 88 13.42 -0.90 -8.83
N LEU A 89 13.27 -1.15 -7.51
CA LEU A 89 12.98 -2.50 -7.01
C LEU A 89 11.68 -3.06 -7.60
N GLY A 90 10.62 -2.26 -7.64
CA GLY A 90 9.36 -2.68 -8.24
C GLY A 90 9.44 -2.88 -9.75
N PHE A 91 10.16 -2.01 -10.46
CA PHE A 91 10.38 -2.16 -11.90
C PHE A 91 11.10 -3.48 -12.19
N LEU A 92 12.17 -3.79 -11.44
CA LEU A 92 12.89 -5.05 -11.57
C LEU A 92 11.97 -6.24 -11.27
N ALA A 93 11.16 -6.17 -10.21
CA ALA A 93 10.23 -7.22 -9.87
C ALA A 93 9.19 -7.46 -10.98
N GLY A 94 8.57 -6.39 -11.50
CA GLY A 94 7.54 -6.51 -12.53
C GLY A 94 8.06 -7.03 -13.88
N MET A 95 9.32 -6.76 -14.21
CA MET A 95 9.94 -7.16 -15.48
C MET A 95 10.63 -8.53 -15.43
N PHE A 96 11.23 -8.90 -14.30
CA PHE A 96 12.10 -10.06 -14.20
C PHE A 96 11.56 -11.18 -13.31
N THR A 97 10.34 -11.05 -12.78
CA THR A 97 9.69 -12.11 -11.99
C THR A 97 8.34 -12.50 -12.59
N PRO A 98 7.84 -13.73 -12.34
CA PRO A 98 6.54 -14.16 -12.84
C PRO A 98 5.41 -13.22 -12.40
N PRO A 99 4.50 -12.81 -13.29
CA PRO A 99 3.36 -11.99 -12.90
C PRO A 99 2.28 -12.79 -12.19
N VAL A 100 1.39 -12.09 -11.50
CA VAL A 100 0.10 -12.66 -11.11
C VAL A 100 -0.86 -12.66 -12.29
N LEU A 101 -1.68 -13.70 -12.42
CA LEU A 101 -2.64 -13.89 -13.50
C LEU A 101 -4.06 -13.92 -12.93
N TRP A 102 -5.01 -13.38 -13.69
CA TRP A 102 -6.41 -13.38 -13.29
C TRP A 102 -7.01 -14.78 -13.35
N ASN A 103 -7.58 -15.23 -12.24
CA ASN A 103 -8.33 -16.48 -12.15
C ASN A 103 -9.82 -16.19 -11.86
N PRO A 104 -10.75 -16.58 -12.75
CA PRO A 104 -12.17 -16.26 -12.59
C PRO A 104 -12.90 -17.12 -11.57
N PHE A 105 -12.39 -18.30 -11.18
CA PHE A 105 -13.06 -19.16 -10.18
C PHE A 105 -13.05 -18.55 -8.79
N VAL A 106 -11.93 -17.91 -8.43
CA VAL A 106 -11.77 -17.22 -7.14
C VAL A 106 -11.89 -15.70 -7.28
N ALA A 107 -12.12 -15.20 -8.50
CA ALA A 107 -12.16 -13.78 -8.84
C ALA A 107 -10.98 -12.98 -8.27
N SER A 108 -9.77 -13.52 -8.42
CA SER A 108 -8.55 -12.96 -7.82
C SER A 108 -7.31 -13.19 -8.70
N TRP A 109 -6.22 -12.52 -8.35
CA TRP A 109 -4.93 -12.60 -9.05
C TRP A 109 -4.01 -13.59 -8.35
N LEU A 110 -3.57 -14.63 -9.07
CA LEU A 110 -2.78 -15.73 -8.54
C LEU A 110 -1.55 -15.99 -9.38
N PHE A 111 -0.49 -16.55 -8.79
CA PHE A 111 0.63 -17.05 -9.58
C PHE A 111 0.27 -18.35 -10.30
N ASP A 112 -0.51 -19.23 -9.65
CA ASP A 112 -1.05 -20.44 -10.27
C ASP A 112 -2.33 -20.17 -11.07
N PRO A 113 -2.27 -20.23 -12.42
CA PRO A 113 -3.46 -20.02 -13.26
C PRO A 113 -4.41 -21.21 -13.24
N TYR A 114 -3.96 -22.41 -12.82
CA TYR A 114 -4.75 -23.64 -12.85
C TYR A 114 -5.57 -23.87 -11.58
N HIS A 115 -5.51 -22.94 -10.61
CA HIS A 115 -6.31 -23.04 -9.40
C HIS A 115 -7.81 -23.18 -9.72
N GLY A 116 -8.44 -24.26 -9.25
CA GLY A 116 -9.85 -24.56 -9.50
C GLY A 116 -10.16 -25.28 -10.83
N PHE A 117 -9.14 -25.60 -11.64
CA PHE A 117 -9.27 -26.46 -12.81
C PHE A 117 -8.85 -27.91 -12.48
N ASP A 118 -9.40 -28.89 -13.21
CA ASP A 118 -9.05 -30.32 -13.04
C ASP A 118 -7.64 -30.69 -13.55
N GLN A 119 -6.91 -29.71 -14.09
CA GLN A 119 -5.59 -29.89 -14.70
C GLN A 119 -4.52 -29.80 -13.61
N ILE A 120 -3.74 -30.87 -13.45
CA ILE A 120 -2.57 -30.87 -12.57
C ILE A 120 -1.38 -30.35 -13.38
N PRO A 121 -0.83 -29.17 -13.06
CA PRO A 121 0.32 -28.65 -13.77
C PRO A 121 1.58 -29.48 -13.48
N ASN A 122 2.45 -29.62 -14.48
CA ASN A 122 3.75 -30.30 -14.35
C ASN A 122 4.83 -29.42 -13.71
N HIS A 123 4.49 -28.19 -13.30
CA HIS A 123 5.42 -27.20 -12.76
C HIS A 123 4.70 -26.37 -11.69
N ASP A 124 5.40 -26.04 -10.61
CA ASP A 124 4.87 -25.18 -9.56
C ASP A 124 4.87 -23.72 -10.02
N PHE A 125 3.68 -23.14 -10.15
CA PHE A 125 3.52 -21.75 -10.56
C PHE A 125 3.66 -20.83 -9.35
N GLU A 126 4.90 -20.41 -9.08
CA GLU A 126 5.22 -19.56 -7.94
C GLU A 126 6.14 -18.39 -8.29
N ASN A 127 6.10 -17.38 -7.42
CA ASN A 127 7.05 -16.27 -7.44
C ASN A 127 7.74 -16.17 -6.07
N ILE A 128 8.87 -16.87 -5.95
CA ILE A 128 9.68 -16.90 -4.72
C ILE A 128 10.11 -15.50 -4.30
N PHE A 129 10.45 -14.63 -5.26
CA PHE A 129 10.84 -13.25 -4.97
C PHE A 129 9.71 -12.48 -4.29
N HIS A 130 8.48 -12.60 -4.80
CA HIS A 130 7.29 -11.99 -4.21
C HIS A 130 7.03 -12.53 -2.79
N SER A 131 7.19 -13.85 -2.58
CA SER A 131 7.05 -14.47 -1.26
C SER A 131 8.09 -13.95 -0.25
N ILE A 132 9.37 -13.84 -0.66
CA ILE A 132 10.43 -13.25 0.16
C ILE A 132 10.12 -11.79 0.49
N ASN A 133 9.70 -11.02 -0.52
CA ASN A 133 9.29 -9.62 -0.33
C ASN A 133 8.17 -9.50 0.70
N ASN A 134 7.15 -10.36 0.63
CA ASN A 134 6.00 -10.31 1.53
C ASN A 134 6.36 -10.71 2.97
N ILE A 135 7.13 -11.78 3.15
CA ILE A 135 7.60 -12.20 4.48
C ILE A 135 8.49 -11.11 5.09
N GLY A 136 9.44 -10.58 4.31
CA GLY A 136 10.32 -9.50 4.74
C GLY A 136 9.55 -8.23 5.09
N THR A 137 8.53 -7.90 4.31
CA THR A 137 7.64 -6.75 4.55
C THR A 137 6.87 -6.92 5.85
N ALA A 138 6.25 -8.08 6.08
CA ALA A 138 5.51 -8.37 7.31
C ALA A 138 6.43 -8.31 8.54
N ALA A 139 7.61 -8.93 8.47
CA ALA A 139 8.60 -8.89 9.55
C ALA A 139 9.06 -7.46 9.84
N CYS A 140 9.39 -6.69 8.80
CA CYS A 140 9.80 -5.29 8.92
C CYS A 140 8.69 -4.45 9.58
N GLN A 141 7.45 -4.62 9.17
CA GLN A 141 6.31 -3.87 9.71
C GLN A 141 6.04 -4.19 11.17
N ILE A 142 6.19 -5.46 11.59
CA ILE A 142 6.08 -5.85 13.00
C ILE A 142 7.16 -5.14 13.84
N ILE A 143 8.41 -5.13 13.38
CA ILE A 143 9.51 -4.44 14.06
C ILE A 143 9.23 -2.94 14.16
N LEU A 144 8.81 -2.31 13.06
CA LEU A 144 8.46 -0.89 13.03
C LEU A 144 7.28 -0.57 13.95
N TYR A 145 6.35 -1.50 14.13
CA TYR A 145 5.25 -1.38 15.08
C TYR A 145 5.72 -1.30 16.54
N PHE A 146 6.65 -2.18 16.94
CA PHE A 146 7.23 -2.14 18.28
C PHE A 146 8.05 -0.87 18.50
N LEU A 147 8.86 -0.47 17.52
CA LEU A 147 9.60 0.79 17.56
C LEU A 147 8.66 2.00 17.66
N PHE A 148 7.53 1.95 16.96
CA PHE A 148 6.49 2.97 17.04
C PHE A 148 5.94 3.08 18.46
N ILE A 149 5.45 1.98 19.05
CA ILE A 149 4.88 2.00 20.41
C ILE A 149 5.93 2.50 21.41
N GLY A 150 7.16 2.01 21.31
CA GLY A 150 8.27 2.45 22.16
C GLY A 150 8.54 3.95 22.05
N SER A 151 8.61 4.48 20.82
CA SER A 151 8.81 5.92 20.58
C SER A 151 7.68 6.79 21.12
N TYR A 152 6.43 6.31 21.02
CA TYR A 152 5.26 7.03 21.50
C TYR A 152 5.25 7.09 23.03
N LEU A 153 5.43 5.94 23.69
CA LEU A 153 5.47 5.83 25.14
C LEU A 153 6.63 6.65 25.73
N ALA A 154 7.82 6.57 25.13
CA ALA A 154 8.98 7.36 25.57
C ALA A 154 8.69 8.87 25.52
N LYS A 155 7.98 9.34 24.49
CA LYS A 155 7.62 10.75 24.35
C LYS A 155 6.54 11.19 25.35
N THR A 156 5.58 10.32 25.69
CA THR A 156 4.49 10.64 26.63
C THR A 156 4.89 10.48 28.09
N SER A 157 5.87 9.64 28.41
CA SER A 157 6.32 9.38 29.79
C SER A 157 7.39 10.35 30.30
N LEU A 158 7.91 11.24 29.44
CA LEU A 158 8.90 12.24 29.85
C LEU A 158 8.25 13.35 30.70
N PRO A 159 8.79 13.69 31.88
CA PRO A 159 8.22 14.72 32.74
C PRO A 159 8.23 16.11 32.06
N PRO A 160 7.18 16.92 32.23
CA PRO A 160 7.08 18.25 31.61
C PRO A 160 8.22 19.20 32.03
N ASN A 161 8.85 18.97 33.19
CA ASN A 161 9.90 19.84 33.75
C ASN A 161 11.31 19.62 33.21
N VAL A 162 11.59 18.57 32.42
CA VAL A 162 12.94 18.33 31.87
C VAL A 162 13.15 19.00 30.51
N SER A 163 12.15 19.68 29.96
CA SER A 163 12.23 20.21 28.61
C SER A 163 11.51 21.54 28.42
N HIS A 164 12.26 22.63 28.58
CA HIS A 164 11.95 23.95 28.02
C HIS A 164 11.80 23.94 26.47
N VAL A 165 11.95 22.78 25.82
CA VAL A 165 12.01 22.57 24.35
C VAL A 165 10.94 21.60 23.82
N SER A 166 10.17 20.92 24.69
CA SER A 166 9.16 19.94 24.21
C SER A 166 7.89 20.62 23.74
N ARG A 167 7.85 21.00 22.46
CA ARG A 167 6.59 21.39 21.82
C ARG A 167 5.61 20.21 21.90
N PRO A 168 4.35 20.45 22.31
CA PRO A 168 3.32 19.43 22.29
C PRO A 168 3.16 18.87 20.87
N ILE A 169 2.96 17.56 20.76
CA ILE A 169 2.82 16.89 19.46
C ILE A 169 1.61 17.50 18.73
N SER A 170 1.83 17.97 17.50
CA SER A 170 0.76 18.53 16.68
C SER A 170 -0.33 17.50 16.40
N LYS A 171 -1.59 17.93 16.41
CA LYS A 171 -2.73 17.10 15.97
C LYS A 171 -2.55 16.58 14.54
N THR A 172 -1.86 17.32 13.67
CA THR A 172 -1.55 16.88 12.31
C THR A 172 -0.55 15.73 12.32
N THR A 173 0.50 15.84 13.13
CA THR A 173 1.50 14.78 13.32
C THR A 173 0.80 13.51 13.81
N ILE A 174 0.03 13.56 14.91
CA ILE A 174 -0.70 12.38 15.42
C ILE A 174 -1.57 11.71 14.33
N ARG A 175 -2.26 12.49 13.50
CA ARG A 175 -3.10 11.94 12.42
C ARG A 175 -2.30 11.24 11.34
N LEU A 176 -1.20 11.86 10.88
CA LEU A 176 -0.31 11.25 9.89
C LEU A 176 0.28 9.95 10.43
N TYR A 177 0.49 9.84 11.74
CA TYR A 177 0.99 8.65 12.39
C TYR A 177 -0.04 7.53 12.40
N ILE A 178 -1.27 7.82 12.87
CA ILE A 178 -2.36 6.84 12.85
C ILE A 178 -2.60 6.32 11.43
N GLN A 179 -2.59 7.21 10.44
CA GLN A 179 -2.72 6.82 9.04
C GLN A 179 -1.61 5.86 8.60
N THR A 180 -0.34 6.19 8.89
CA THR A 180 0.79 5.33 8.52
C THR A 180 0.71 3.96 9.19
N ILE A 181 0.33 3.91 10.47
CA ILE A 181 0.17 2.65 11.21
C ILE A 181 -0.87 1.77 10.54
N LEU A 182 -2.06 2.31 10.27
CA LEU A 182 -3.14 1.57 9.61
C LEU A 182 -2.72 1.03 8.25
N ILE A 183 -2.02 1.82 7.44
CA ILE A 183 -1.48 1.37 6.15
C ILE A 183 -0.49 0.23 6.35
N CYS A 184 0.44 0.35 7.30
CA CYS A 184 1.40 -0.71 7.61
C CYS A 184 0.70 -2.00 8.07
N THR A 185 -0.35 -1.92 8.90
CA THR A 185 -1.12 -3.10 9.34
C THR A 185 -1.78 -3.80 8.17
N ILE A 186 -2.48 -3.04 7.33
CA ILE A 186 -3.20 -3.58 6.18
C ILE A 186 -2.20 -4.19 5.20
N THR A 187 -1.05 -3.53 4.98
CA THR A 187 0.02 -4.04 4.12
C THR A 187 0.60 -5.35 4.65
N ALA A 188 0.91 -5.44 5.95
CA ALA A 188 1.41 -6.66 6.59
C ALA A 188 0.42 -7.81 6.45
N PHE A 189 -0.85 -7.53 6.76
CA PHE A 189 -1.93 -8.51 6.68
C PHE A 189 -2.14 -9.00 5.25
N THR A 190 -2.16 -8.08 4.28
CA THR A 190 -2.26 -8.42 2.85
C THR A 190 -1.08 -9.29 2.40
N ALA A 191 0.15 -8.93 2.79
CA ALA A 191 1.35 -9.66 2.44
C ALA A 191 1.31 -11.10 2.97
N LEU A 192 0.91 -11.28 4.23
CA LEU A 192 0.78 -12.61 4.86
C LEU A 192 -0.31 -13.45 4.21
N ILE A 193 -1.49 -12.88 3.92
CA ILE A 193 -2.56 -13.62 3.24
C ILE A 193 -2.10 -14.13 1.88
N HIS A 194 -1.41 -13.29 1.07
CA HIS A 194 -0.92 -13.72 -0.24
C HIS A 194 0.15 -14.82 -0.13
N VAL A 195 0.97 -14.82 0.92
CA VAL A 195 1.91 -15.94 1.19
C VAL A 195 1.14 -17.21 1.56
N PHE A 196 0.11 -17.12 2.41
CA PHE A 196 -0.71 -18.29 2.74
C PHE A 196 -1.44 -18.85 1.52
N MET A 197 -2.02 -17.99 0.69
CA MET A 197 -2.68 -18.36 -0.57
C MET A 197 -1.72 -19.07 -1.55
N GLN A 198 -0.43 -18.73 -1.52
CA GLN A 198 0.56 -19.28 -2.42
C GLN A 198 0.98 -20.71 -2.04
N PHE A 199 1.12 -21.01 -0.75
CA PHE A 199 1.73 -22.26 -0.27
C PHE A 199 0.75 -23.24 0.36
N ILE A 200 -0.46 -22.79 0.69
CA ILE A 200 -1.45 -23.61 1.39
C ILE A 200 -2.80 -23.46 0.70
N SER A 201 -3.55 -24.55 0.60
CA SER A 201 -4.95 -24.50 0.16
C SER A 201 -5.79 -23.72 1.17
N VAL A 202 -6.38 -22.62 0.71
CA VAL A 202 -7.17 -21.72 1.55
C VAL A 202 -8.62 -21.66 1.07
N PRO A 203 -9.59 -21.35 1.97
CA PRO A 203 -10.99 -21.23 1.59
C PRO A 203 -11.25 -19.99 0.70
N GLY A 204 -12.28 -20.07 -0.15
CA GLY A 204 -12.66 -19.03 -1.12
C GLY A 204 -12.77 -17.61 -0.56
N TRP A 205 -13.28 -17.44 0.67
CA TRP A 205 -13.42 -16.13 1.31
C TRP A 205 -12.08 -15.43 1.57
N LEU A 206 -10.98 -16.18 1.70
CA LEU A 206 -9.66 -15.61 1.93
C LEU A 206 -9.13 -14.91 0.68
N PHE A 207 -9.44 -15.42 -0.53
CA PHE A 207 -9.10 -14.76 -1.80
C PHE A 207 -9.78 -13.41 -1.95
N VAL A 208 -11.07 -13.34 -1.61
CA VAL A 208 -11.83 -12.08 -1.60
C VAL A 208 -11.24 -11.11 -0.57
N THR A 209 -10.89 -11.62 0.61
CA THR A 209 -10.27 -10.82 1.67
C THR A 209 -8.92 -10.25 1.23
N ALA A 210 -8.08 -11.06 0.57
CA ALA A 210 -6.82 -10.63 0.00
C ALA A 210 -7.01 -9.50 -1.02
N GLN A 211 -7.97 -9.64 -1.93
CA GLN A 211 -8.28 -8.65 -2.94
C GLN A 211 -8.76 -7.33 -2.32
N VAL A 212 -9.67 -7.41 -1.35
CA VAL A 212 -10.17 -6.22 -0.62
C VAL A 212 -9.03 -5.53 0.14
N CYS A 213 -8.17 -6.30 0.82
CA CYS A 213 -7.03 -5.71 1.53
C CYS A 213 -6.03 -5.06 0.58
N TRP A 214 -5.75 -5.67 -0.58
CA TRP A 214 -4.92 -5.07 -1.63
C TRP A 214 -5.54 -3.76 -2.14
N ILE A 215 -6.87 -3.70 -2.32
CA ILE A 215 -7.56 -2.46 -2.67
C ILE A 215 -7.40 -1.41 -1.55
N LEU A 216 -7.57 -1.81 -0.29
CA LEU A 216 -7.45 -0.91 0.86
C LEU A 216 -6.05 -0.32 1.02
N VAL A 217 -4.97 -1.08 0.75
CA VAL A 217 -3.59 -0.56 0.84
C VAL A 217 -3.42 0.72 0.01
N HIS A 218 -3.96 0.74 -1.22
CA HIS A 218 -3.79 1.87 -2.13
C HIS A 218 -4.95 2.87 -2.10
N GLY A 219 -6.17 2.43 -1.80
CA GLY A 219 -7.35 3.31 -1.71
C GLY A 219 -7.41 4.12 -0.42
N PHE A 220 -6.96 3.54 0.71
CA PHE A 220 -7.07 4.15 2.03
C PHE A 220 -6.33 5.49 2.17
N PRO A 221 -5.07 5.65 1.72
CA PRO A 221 -4.37 6.93 1.80
C PRO A 221 -5.15 8.07 1.14
N GLY A 222 -5.69 7.84 -0.06
CA GLY A 222 -6.48 8.81 -0.81
C GLY A 222 -7.77 9.22 -0.07
N CYS A 223 -8.51 8.24 0.44
CA CYS A 223 -9.73 8.49 1.23
C CYS A 223 -9.43 9.31 2.49
N VAL A 224 -8.36 8.97 3.23
CA VAL A 224 -7.94 9.73 4.42
C VAL A 224 -7.58 11.16 4.03
N PHE A 225 -6.82 11.37 2.95
CA PHE A 225 -6.48 12.73 2.51
C PHE A 225 -7.72 13.57 2.14
N LEU A 226 -8.71 12.99 1.48
CA LEU A 226 -9.96 13.68 1.08
C LEU A 226 -10.86 14.02 2.28
N VAL A 227 -11.00 13.10 3.24
CA VAL A 227 -11.85 13.30 4.43
C VAL A 227 -11.18 14.27 5.42
N VAL A 228 -9.86 14.18 5.59
CA VAL A 228 -9.15 14.85 6.69
C VAL A 228 -8.65 16.25 6.32
N SER A 229 -8.25 16.49 5.07
CA SER A 229 -7.67 17.77 4.68
C SER A 229 -8.75 18.78 4.28
N LYS A 230 -9.24 19.56 5.26
CA LYS A 230 -10.14 20.71 5.00
C LYS A 230 -9.56 21.68 3.96
N THR A 231 -8.22 21.84 3.93
CA THR A 231 -7.54 22.73 2.99
C THR A 231 -7.52 22.14 1.57
N LEU A 232 -7.26 20.84 1.41
CA LEU A 232 -7.29 20.19 0.10
C LEU A 232 -8.71 20.07 -0.43
N ARG A 233 -9.69 19.69 0.42
CA ARG A 233 -11.11 19.67 0.07
C ARG A 233 -11.57 21.05 -0.42
N ARG A 234 -11.19 22.13 0.27
CA ARG A 234 -11.46 23.52 -0.18
C ARG A 234 -10.78 23.84 -1.52
N LYS A 235 -9.51 23.44 -1.72
CA LYS A 235 -8.81 23.63 -3.00
C LYS A 235 -9.47 22.85 -4.16
N ILE A 236 -9.90 21.62 -3.91
CA ILE A 236 -10.59 20.77 -4.90
C ILE A 236 -11.97 21.36 -5.21
N LEU A 237 -12.78 21.69 -4.20
CA LEU A 237 -14.10 22.32 -4.39
C LEU A 237 -14.01 23.67 -5.12
N ARG A 238 -12.93 24.43 -4.88
CA ARG A 238 -12.68 25.67 -5.62
C ARG A 238 -12.30 25.42 -7.08
N LYS A 239 -11.52 24.37 -7.36
CA LYS A 239 -11.18 23.95 -8.74
C LYS A 239 -12.37 23.33 -9.47
N LEU A 240 -13.26 22.63 -8.76
CA LEU A 240 -14.49 22.03 -9.30
C LEU A 240 -15.65 23.04 -9.40
N GLY A 241 -15.41 24.34 -9.18
CA GLY A 241 -16.43 25.40 -9.28
C GLY A 241 -17.51 25.40 -8.19
N THR A 242 -17.56 24.38 -7.34
CA THR A 242 -18.61 24.16 -6.33
C THR A 242 -18.48 25.08 -5.11
N PHE A 243 -17.30 25.66 -4.87
CA PHE A 243 -17.09 26.59 -3.74
C PHE A 243 -17.85 27.92 -3.91
N ASN A 244 -18.07 28.37 -5.14
CA ASN A 244 -18.83 29.59 -5.41
C ASN A 244 -20.35 29.36 -5.33
N ALA A 245 -20.83 28.15 -5.64
CA ALA A 245 -22.25 27.80 -5.56
C ALA A 245 -22.76 27.72 -4.11
N ILE A 246 -21.94 27.19 -3.18
CA ILE A 246 -22.32 27.05 -1.77
C ILE A 246 -22.42 28.41 -1.05
N ASN A 247 -21.62 29.40 -1.46
CA ASN A 247 -21.69 30.76 -0.92
C ASN A 247 -22.75 31.65 -1.59
N ALA A 248 -23.26 31.25 -2.76
CA ALA A 248 -24.34 31.95 -3.45
C ALA A 248 -25.74 31.49 -2.98
N SER A 249 -25.85 30.31 -2.37
CA SER A 249 -27.10 29.79 -1.78
C SER A 249 -27.30 30.18 -0.31
N SER A 250 -26.35 30.90 0.30
CA SER A 250 -26.39 31.35 1.70
C SER A 250 -26.53 32.87 1.86
N THR A 251 -26.87 33.56 0.76
CA THR A 251 -27.31 34.96 0.69
C THR A 251 -28.71 35.01 0.13
#